data_AF-A0A6S8X1G7-F1
#
_entry.id   AF-A0A6S8X1G7-F1
#
_cell.length_a   1.000
_cell.length_b   1.000
_cell.length_c   1.000
_cell.angle_alpha   90.00
_cell.angle_beta   90.00
_cell.angle_gamma   90.00
#
_symmetry.space_group_name_H-M   'P 1'
#
loop_
_entity.id
_entity.type
_entity.pdbx_description
1 polymer ?
#
loop_
_entity_poly.entity_id
_entity_poly.type
_entity_poly.pdbx_seq_one_letter_code
_entity_poly.pdbx_strand_id
1 'polypeptide(L)'
;MKGFLSKIQKDLGIGPKKNNNRGGGQSLGGKKAGTIISVSISTPGSIGIQLENTSEGHAIIGKVVGGSAAELAGLQRGDIVCFPHTEGAREMEYRRFLDMAKSTVRPMVFDVRRVEINVASSSNQGRADTYARKQAVIAAAEARDKKNKIQKKPIGKSRELTAEEREKIQKKKDENEKINAIYMTKEPMSDEARKAVEAAKVDEAKHVAKLGYNPYEAARSTGKQGAVATASSKHGSIDAPEANMSSSKGSGSVGNTGPGAGSKKSSSATTKKSNTSENPHPNLLTPIDPTFDVAFTTLVTASESPAELSKSLRIMRKLINNAVTGGQTDEKKRLVRISNPNKHIQAAINEQDGAIELMLSTGFLIGEKDEDNETYLIYPEGDSGPSWLPNALERLEQYENS
;
A
#
# COMPACT_ATOMS: atom_id res chain seq x y z
N MET A 1 49.69 22.35 9.21
CA MET A 1 49.18 22.87 7.91
C MET A 1 49.15 21.75 6.86
N LYS A 2 48.14 20.88 6.93
CA LYS A 2 47.80 19.89 5.89
C LYS A 2 46.29 19.78 5.89
N GLY A 3 45.62 20.14 4.79
CA GLY A 3 44.16 19.92 4.67
C GLY A 3 43.34 20.92 3.87
N PHE A 4 43.90 21.65 2.89
CA PHE A 4 43.14 22.68 2.14
C PHE A 4 42.97 22.40 0.63
N LEU A 5 43.36 21.23 0.12
CA LEU A 5 43.45 20.98 -1.34
C LEU A 5 42.60 19.79 -1.86
N SER A 6 41.63 19.27 -1.10
CA SER A 6 40.73 18.20 -1.59
C SER A 6 39.34 18.66 -2.04
N LYS A 7 39.12 19.97 -2.22
CA LYS A 7 37.77 20.51 -2.49
C LYS A 7 37.56 21.16 -3.87
N ILE A 8 38.53 21.10 -4.77
CA ILE A 8 38.47 21.75 -6.11
C ILE A 8 38.32 20.70 -7.24
N GLN A 9 37.46 19.70 -7.06
CA GLN A 9 37.08 18.78 -8.15
C GLN A 9 35.57 18.55 -8.28
N LYS A 10 34.75 19.39 -7.62
CA LYS A 10 33.28 19.28 -7.65
C LYS A 10 32.55 20.45 -8.35
N ASP A 11 33.29 21.40 -8.93
CA ASP A 11 32.76 22.67 -9.47
C ASP A 11 32.77 22.79 -11.01
N LEU A 12 32.73 21.66 -11.74
CA LEU A 12 32.33 21.69 -13.15
C LEU A 12 30.86 21.29 -13.26
N GLY A 13 30.02 22.32 -13.19
CA GLY A 13 28.57 22.25 -13.17
C GLY A 13 27.96 21.57 -14.39
N ILE A 14 27.21 20.50 -14.13
CA ILE A 14 26.12 20.03 -14.97
C ILE A 14 24.93 19.74 -14.04
N GLY A 15 24.13 20.78 -13.81
CA GLY A 15 22.83 20.69 -13.13
C GLY A 15 21.70 20.37 -14.12
N PRO A 16 20.64 19.67 -13.69
CA PRO A 16 19.75 18.93 -14.58
C PRO A 16 18.64 19.78 -15.21
N LYS A 17 18.46 19.65 -16.52
CA LYS A 17 17.26 20.08 -17.25
C LYS A 17 16.05 19.30 -16.74
N LYS A 18 14.97 20.00 -16.36
CA LYS A 18 13.63 19.42 -16.16
C LYS A 18 13.05 19.00 -17.51
N ASN A 19 13.37 17.78 -17.94
CA ASN A 19 12.57 17.08 -18.92
C ASN A 19 11.50 16.28 -18.17
N ASN A 20 10.26 16.35 -18.65
CA ASN A 20 9.19 15.42 -18.32
C ASN A 20 9.58 14.02 -18.83
N ASN A 21 10.50 13.36 -18.14
CA ASN A 21 10.88 11.97 -18.35
C ASN A 21 9.80 11.08 -17.74
N ARG A 22 8.77 10.76 -18.52
CA ARG A 22 8.20 9.41 -18.44
C ARG A 22 9.35 8.46 -18.78
N GLY A 23 9.71 7.59 -17.86
CA GLY A 23 10.94 6.77 -17.86
C GLY A 23 11.02 5.72 -18.97
N GLY A 24 10.99 6.13 -20.22
CA GLY A 24 11.44 5.33 -21.35
C GLY A 24 12.94 5.50 -21.50
N GLY A 25 13.73 4.79 -20.70
CA GLY A 25 15.17 4.74 -20.88
C GLY A 25 15.49 4.19 -22.28
N GLN A 26 16.05 5.03 -23.15
CA GLN A 26 16.65 4.59 -24.41
C GLN A 26 17.74 3.56 -24.06
N SER A 27 17.56 2.30 -24.48
CA SER A 27 18.56 1.27 -24.24
C SER A 27 19.84 1.62 -25.01
N LEU A 28 20.90 1.95 -24.28
CA LEU A 28 22.24 2.19 -24.81
C LEU A 28 22.84 0.88 -25.34
N GLY A 29 22.40 0.41 -26.51
CA GLY A 29 23.10 -0.50 -27.41
C GLY A 29 23.67 -1.84 -26.90
N GLY A 30 23.44 -2.23 -25.64
CA GLY A 30 23.97 -3.46 -25.04
C GLY A 30 22.99 -4.63 -25.10
N LYS A 31 23.52 -5.86 -25.08
CA LYS A 31 22.70 -7.06 -24.84
C LYS A 31 21.95 -6.86 -23.52
N LYS A 32 20.62 -6.83 -23.58
CA LYS A 32 19.78 -6.71 -22.39
C LYS A 32 19.98 -7.96 -21.51
N ALA A 33 20.16 -7.75 -20.21
CA ALA A 33 20.45 -8.84 -19.27
C ALA A 33 19.31 -9.88 -19.24
N GLY A 34 19.68 -11.15 -19.02
CA GLY A 34 18.76 -12.27 -18.87
C GLY A 34 19.24 -13.54 -19.58
N THR A 35 18.73 -14.68 -19.12
CA THR A 35 18.95 -15.99 -19.75
C THR A 35 17.97 -16.16 -20.90
N ILE A 36 18.47 -16.51 -22.08
CA ILE A 36 17.64 -16.73 -23.27
C ILE A 36 17.24 -18.20 -23.35
N ILE A 37 15.95 -18.44 -23.52
CA ILE A 37 15.38 -19.78 -23.67
C ILE A 37 14.62 -19.80 -25.01
N SER A 38 15.03 -20.66 -25.93
CA SER A 38 14.30 -20.87 -27.18
C SER A 38 13.15 -21.85 -26.94
N VAL A 39 11.95 -21.41 -27.31
CA VAL A 39 10.70 -22.12 -27.03
C VAL A 39 10.06 -22.57 -28.34
N SER A 40 9.67 -23.84 -28.40
CA SER A 40 8.98 -24.45 -29.55
C SER A 40 7.73 -25.17 -29.07
N ILE A 41 6.55 -24.68 -29.47
CA ILE A 41 5.26 -25.29 -29.11
C ILE A 41 4.61 -25.86 -30.36
N SER A 42 4.65 -27.19 -30.48
CA SER A 42 4.06 -27.93 -31.62
C SER A 42 2.59 -28.28 -31.41
N THR A 43 2.13 -28.34 -30.16
CA THR A 43 0.77 -28.79 -29.84
C THR A 43 -0.28 -27.80 -30.37
N PRO A 44 -1.29 -28.26 -31.12
CA PRO A 44 -2.39 -27.41 -31.55
C PRO A 44 -3.26 -27.01 -30.35
N GLY A 45 -3.92 -25.85 -30.44
CA GLY A 45 -4.81 -25.34 -29.39
C GLY A 45 -4.24 -24.14 -28.62
N SER A 46 -4.85 -23.87 -27.46
CA SER A 46 -4.48 -22.73 -26.60
C SER A 46 -3.13 -22.95 -25.91
N ILE A 47 -2.29 -21.93 -25.90
CA ILE A 47 -0.95 -21.98 -25.30
C ILE A 47 -1.02 -22.06 -23.77
N GLY A 48 -2.03 -21.42 -23.15
CA GLY A 48 -2.20 -21.41 -21.69
C GLY A 48 -1.41 -20.33 -20.96
N ILE A 49 -1.32 -19.12 -21.55
CA ILE A 49 -0.66 -17.96 -20.94
C ILE A 49 -1.58 -16.75 -20.89
N GLN A 50 -1.39 -15.92 -19.88
CA GLN A 50 -1.96 -14.58 -19.78
C GLN A 50 -0.83 -13.56 -19.93
N LEU A 51 -0.98 -12.62 -20.86
CA LEU A 51 -0.02 -11.56 -21.08
C LEU A 51 -0.36 -10.34 -20.22
N GLU A 52 0.66 -9.65 -19.71
CA GLU A 52 0.47 -8.35 -19.06
C GLU A 52 0.17 -7.28 -20.12
N ASN A 53 -0.92 -6.51 -19.92
CA ASN A 53 -1.28 -5.45 -20.85
C ASN A 53 -0.44 -4.20 -20.57
N THR A 54 0.56 -3.98 -21.40
CA THR A 54 1.28 -2.71 -21.47
C THR A 54 0.75 -1.96 -22.68
N SER A 55 0.13 -0.79 -22.47
CA SER A 55 -0.62 -0.04 -23.50
C SER A 55 0.19 0.27 -24.77
N GLU A 56 1.52 0.25 -24.71
CA GLU A 56 2.46 0.46 -25.82
C GLU A 56 3.67 -0.47 -25.76
N GLY A 57 3.58 -1.60 -25.04
CA GLY A 57 4.76 -2.38 -24.66
C GLY A 57 4.93 -3.75 -25.32
N HIS A 58 6.01 -4.40 -24.89
CA HIS A 58 6.40 -5.74 -25.31
C HIS A 58 5.53 -6.82 -24.65
N ALA A 59 5.44 -7.99 -25.27
CA ALA A 59 4.73 -9.12 -24.72
C ALA A 59 5.48 -9.69 -23.51
N ILE A 60 4.90 -9.53 -22.31
CA ILE A 60 5.41 -10.07 -21.06
C ILE A 60 4.40 -11.09 -20.52
N ILE A 61 4.87 -12.27 -20.12
CA ILE A 61 4.01 -13.31 -19.56
C ILE A 61 3.64 -12.94 -18.12
N GLY A 62 2.37 -12.64 -17.87
CA GLY A 62 1.86 -12.32 -16.53
C GLY A 62 1.42 -13.54 -15.72
N LYS A 63 0.96 -14.59 -16.39
CA LYS A 63 0.55 -15.85 -15.75
C LYS A 63 0.71 -17.02 -16.73
N VAL A 64 1.07 -18.18 -16.20
CA VAL A 64 1.07 -19.46 -16.92
C VAL A 64 0.03 -20.36 -16.27
N VAL A 65 -0.81 -21.03 -17.07
CA VAL A 65 -1.83 -21.96 -16.59
C VAL A 65 -1.17 -23.33 -16.39
N GLY A 66 -1.38 -23.93 -15.21
CA GLY A 66 -0.85 -25.27 -14.90
C GLY A 66 -1.42 -26.35 -15.85
N GLY A 67 -0.59 -27.31 -16.23
CA GLY A 67 -0.88 -28.38 -17.19
C GLY A 67 -0.94 -27.93 -18.65
N SER A 68 -0.64 -26.68 -18.96
CA SER A 68 -0.74 -26.15 -20.33
C SER A 68 0.50 -26.39 -21.17
N ALA A 69 0.37 -26.20 -22.50
CA ALA A 69 1.49 -26.30 -23.43
C ALA A 69 2.62 -25.31 -23.10
N ALA A 70 2.30 -24.15 -22.53
CA ALA A 70 3.28 -23.17 -22.08
C ALA A 70 4.11 -23.63 -20.89
N GLU A 71 3.48 -24.24 -19.88
CA GLU A 71 4.19 -24.77 -18.71
C GLU A 71 5.10 -25.94 -19.12
N LEU A 72 4.60 -26.84 -19.98
CA LEU A 72 5.38 -27.94 -20.54
C LEU A 72 6.59 -27.45 -21.36
N ALA A 73 6.46 -26.28 -22.00
CA ALA A 73 7.55 -25.63 -22.71
C ALA A 73 8.50 -24.82 -21.81
N GLY A 74 8.28 -24.83 -20.49
CA GLY A 74 9.14 -24.18 -19.50
C GLY A 74 8.94 -22.67 -19.36
N LEU A 75 7.83 -22.11 -19.86
CA LEU A 75 7.51 -20.69 -19.71
C LEU A 75 7.14 -20.34 -18.27
N GLN A 76 7.51 -19.14 -17.83
CA GLN A 76 7.26 -18.64 -16.47
C GLN A 76 6.70 -17.21 -16.50
N ARG A 77 6.09 -16.80 -15.38
CA ARG A 77 5.68 -15.40 -15.17
C ARG A 77 6.93 -14.50 -15.17
N GLY A 78 6.84 -13.37 -15.86
CA GLY A 78 7.91 -12.38 -16.00
C GLY A 78 8.79 -12.60 -17.23
N ASP A 79 8.63 -13.71 -17.96
CA ASP A 79 9.36 -13.94 -19.20
C ASP A 79 8.97 -12.90 -20.27
N ILE A 80 9.98 -12.32 -20.91
CA ILE A 80 9.80 -11.32 -21.97
C ILE A 80 9.92 -12.02 -23.31
N VAL A 81 8.88 -11.96 -24.13
CA VAL A 81 8.87 -12.64 -25.43
C VAL A 81 9.72 -11.87 -26.43
N CYS A 82 10.58 -12.58 -27.14
CA CYS A 82 11.53 -12.07 -28.12
C CYS A 82 11.34 -12.76 -29.48
N PHE A 83 11.81 -12.11 -30.54
CA PHE A 83 11.85 -12.73 -31.86
C PHE A 83 12.85 -13.91 -31.86
N PRO A 84 12.51 -15.03 -32.53
CA PRO A 84 13.41 -16.16 -32.63
C PRO A 84 14.72 -15.76 -33.32
N HIS A 85 15.82 -16.38 -32.92
CA HIS A 85 17.17 -16.15 -33.46
C HIS A 85 17.71 -14.74 -33.24
N THR A 86 17.13 -13.98 -32.29
CA THR A 86 17.66 -12.66 -31.94
C THR A 86 18.46 -12.66 -30.65
N GLU A 87 18.61 -13.81 -29.99
CA GLU A 87 19.26 -13.94 -28.68
C GLU A 87 18.67 -12.94 -27.66
N GLY A 88 17.35 -12.72 -27.73
CA GLY A 88 16.66 -11.75 -26.88
C GLY A 88 16.97 -10.28 -27.14
N ALA A 89 17.64 -9.93 -28.25
CA ALA A 89 17.94 -8.54 -28.59
C ALA A 89 16.68 -7.76 -29.02
N ARG A 90 15.73 -8.43 -29.69
CA ARG A 90 14.49 -7.81 -30.17
C ARG A 90 13.28 -8.41 -29.48
N GLU A 91 12.67 -7.62 -28.62
CA GLU A 91 11.43 -7.97 -27.93
C GLU A 91 10.25 -7.90 -28.89
N MET A 92 9.33 -8.85 -28.77
CA MET A 92 8.14 -8.92 -29.60
C MET A 92 7.04 -8.05 -29.00
N GLU A 93 6.39 -7.24 -29.83
CA GLU A 93 5.25 -6.42 -29.41
C GLU A 93 4.06 -7.29 -29.02
N TYR A 94 3.28 -6.81 -28.04
CA TYR A 94 2.08 -7.50 -27.53
C TYR A 94 1.15 -7.98 -28.65
N ARG A 95 0.77 -7.08 -29.57
CA ARG A 95 -0.18 -7.38 -30.65
C ARG A 95 0.34 -8.48 -31.57
N ARG A 96 1.62 -8.40 -31.95
CA ARG A 96 2.23 -9.37 -32.87
C ARG A 96 2.33 -10.75 -32.25
N PHE A 97 2.68 -10.84 -30.97
CA PHE A 97 2.69 -12.12 -30.26
C PHE A 97 1.26 -12.69 -30.13
N LEU A 98 0.27 -11.84 -29.88
CA LEU A 98 -1.14 -12.25 -29.82
C LEU A 98 -1.63 -12.80 -31.18
N ASP A 99 -1.25 -12.17 -32.29
CA ASP A 99 -1.58 -12.65 -33.64
C ASP A 99 -0.91 -14.00 -33.94
N MET A 100 0.36 -14.15 -33.55
CA MET A 100 1.09 -15.42 -33.66
C MET A 100 0.44 -16.52 -32.81
N ALA A 101 -0.02 -16.21 -31.60
CA ALA A 101 -0.70 -17.14 -30.71
C ALA A 101 -2.08 -17.58 -31.22
N LYS A 102 -2.79 -16.68 -31.91
CA LYS A 102 -4.07 -16.96 -32.57
C LYS A 102 -3.92 -17.69 -33.90
N SER A 103 -2.73 -17.67 -34.51
CA SER A 103 -2.46 -18.38 -35.75
C SER A 103 -2.59 -19.90 -35.56
N THR A 104 -3.07 -20.59 -36.59
CA THR A 104 -3.12 -22.06 -36.66
C THR A 104 -1.78 -22.69 -37.05
N VAL A 105 -0.79 -21.87 -37.42
CA VAL A 105 0.54 -22.35 -37.83
C VAL A 105 1.31 -22.87 -36.61
N ARG A 106 1.83 -24.09 -36.72
CA ARG A 106 2.66 -24.77 -35.71
C ARG A 106 3.87 -25.43 -36.42
N PRO A 107 5.03 -25.55 -35.75
CA PRO A 107 5.32 -25.12 -34.38
C PRO A 107 5.41 -23.60 -34.23
N MET A 108 5.00 -23.08 -33.08
CA MET A 108 5.30 -21.70 -32.71
C MET A 108 6.72 -21.64 -32.15
N VAL A 109 7.59 -20.90 -32.82
CA VAL A 109 8.99 -20.73 -32.41
C VAL A 109 9.24 -19.28 -32.04
N PHE A 110 9.68 -19.06 -30.81
CA PHE A 110 10.06 -17.74 -30.31
C PHE A 110 11.09 -17.91 -29.19
N ASP A 111 11.84 -16.85 -28.92
CA ASP A 111 12.75 -16.82 -27.78
C ASP A 111 12.05 -16.14 -26.60
N VAL A 112 12.38 -16.52 -25.38
CA VAL A 112 12.05 -15.75 -24.20
C VAL A 112 13.32 -15.32 -23.49
N ARG A 113 13.35 -14.05 -23.07
CA ARG A 113 14.39 -13.54 -22.19
C ARG A 113 13.86 -13.60 -20.78
N ARG A 114 14.37 -14.57 -20.03
CA ARG A 114 14.15 -14.66 -18.59
C ARG A 114 15.13 -13.72 -17.92
N VAL A 115 14.62 -12.56 -17.52
CA VAL A 115 15.34 -11.78 -16.52
C VAL A 115 15.29 -12.66 -15.27
N GLU A 116 16.44 -13.15 -14.84
CA GLU A 116 16.55 -13.69 -13.49
C GLU A 116 16.21 -12.52 -12.58
N ILE A 117 14.93 -12.39 -12.26
CA ILE A 117 14.51 -11.76 -11.03
C ILE A 117 15.15 -12.70 -10.03
N ASN A 118 16.37 -12.37 -9.64
CA ASN A 118 16.99 -12.94 -8.50
C ASN A 118 16.10 -12.51 -7.33
N VAL A 119 14.98 -13.21 -7.15
CA VAL A 119 14.22 -13.20 -5.92
C VAL A 119 15.15 -13.69 -4.81
N ALA A 120 16.22 -14.44 -5.16
CA ALA A 120 17.37 -14.72 -4.34
C ALA A 120 18.32 -13.51 -4.07
N SER A 121 18.40 -12.48 -4.92
CA SER A 121 19.28 -11.31 -4.69
C SER A 121 18.54 -10.06 -4.20
N SER A 122 17.21 -10.05 -4.21
CA SER A 122 16.43 -9.11 -3.37
C SER A 122 16.11 -9.67 -1.98
N SER A 123 16.46 -10.93 -1.69
CA SER A 123 16.27 -11.55 -0.37
C SER A 123 17.56 -11.99 0.35
N ASN A 124 18.67 -12.28 -0.35
CA ASN A 124 19.91 -12.73 0.31
C ASN A 124 21.09 -11.77 0.31
N GLN A 125 21.01 -10.59 -0.35
CA GLN A 125 21.94 -9.49 -0.07
C GLN A 125 21.33 -8.54 0.95
N GLY A 126 21.39 -8.99 2.21
CA GLY A 126 21.17 -8.14 3.37
C GLY A 126 20.03 -8.60 4.26
N ARG A 127 20.32 -9.56 5.15
CA ARG A 127 19.65 -9.66 6.47
C ARG A 127 19.59 -8.29 7.19
N ALA A 128 20.49 -7.36 6.83
CA ALA A 128 20.47 -5.97 7.26
C ALA A 128 19.40 -5.09 6.56
N ASP A 129 18.98 -5.39 5.32
CA ASP A 129 18.13 -4.48 4.53
C ASP A 129 16.62 -4.74 4.73
N THR A 130 16.20 -5.98 4.98
CA THR A 130 14.82 -6.26 5.42
C THR A 130 14.56 -5.70 6.81
N TYR A 131 15.51 -5.87 7.74
CA TYR A 131 15.47 -5.21 9.04
C TYR A 131 15.51 -3.68 8.89
N ALA A 132 16.36 -3.13 8.02
CA ALA A 132 16.40 -1.67 7.78
C ALA A 132 15.10 -1.14 7.17
N ARG A 133 14.44 -1.88 6.26
CA ARG A 133 13.13 -1.49 5.71
C ARG A 133 12.02 -1.61 6.75
N LYS A 134 11.98 -2.70 7.52
CA LYS A 134 11.05 -2.88 8.66
C LYS A 134 11.24 -1.75 9.68
N GLN A 135 12.48 -1.44 10.05
CA GLN A 135 12.82 -0.31 10.92
C GLN A 135 12.47 1.04 10.29
N ALA A 136 12.66 1.23 8.98
CA ALA A 136 12.29 2.48 8.30
C ALA A 136 10.76 2.67 8.28
N VAL A 137 9.99 1.61 8.05
CA VAL A 137 8.52 1.64 8.10
C VAL A 137 8.04 1.90 9.53
N ILE A 138 8.60 1.20 10.52
CA ILE A 138 8.28 1.42 11.94
C ILE A 138 8.65 2.84 12.36
N ALA A 139 9.85 3.32 12.03
CA ALA A 139 10.31 4.67 12.36
C ALA A 139 9.46 5.75 11.66
N ALA A 140 9.04 5.53 10.41
CA ALA A 140 8.14 6.43 9.71
C ALA A 140 6.75 6.45 10.38
N ALA A 141 6.21 5.30 10.77
CA ALA A 141 4.95 5.20 11.50
C ALA A 141 5.04 5.89 12.87
N GLU A 142 6.11 5.65 13.63
CA GLU A 142 6.34 6.32 14.91
C GLU A 142 6.51 7.84 14.79
N ALA A 143 7.24 8.32 13.77
CA ALA A 143 7.42 9.74 13.54
C ALA A 143 6.09 10.43 13.22
N ARG A 144 5.23 9.77 12.44
CA ARG A 144 3.86 10.22 12.16
C ARG A 144 3.00 10.20 13.43
N ASP A 145 3.04 9.14 14.23
CA ASP A 145 2.30 9.04 15.50
C ASP A 145 2.75 10.11 16.51
N LYS A 146 4.06 10.39 16.59
CA LYS A 146 4.61 11.47 17.43
C LYS A 146 4.10 12.84 16.96
N LYS A 147 4.09 13.09 15.64
CA LYS A 147 3.55 14.33 15.05
C LYS A 147 2.05 14.48 15.34
N ASN A 148 1.28 13.42 15.15
CA ASN A 148 -0.17 13.40 15.41
C ASN A 148 -0.48 13.57 16.90
N LYS A 149 0.30 12.95 17.80
CA LYS A 149 0.18 13.15 19.26
C LYS A 149 0.50 14.59 19.67
N ILE A 150 1.42 15.28 19.00
CA ILE A 150 1.70 16.70 19.27
C ILE A 150 0.54 17.57 18.78
N GLN A 151 -0.05 17.28 17.62
CA GLN A 151 -1.18 18.03 17.07
C GLN A 151 -2.51 17.78 17.80
N LYS A 152 -2.74 16.55 18.28
CA LYS A 152 -3.98 16.15 18.97
C LYS A 152 -3.94 16.37 20.48
N LYS A 153 -2.79 16.78 21.07
CA LYS A 153 -2.77 17.20 22.48
C LYS A 153 -3.64 18.46 22.62
N PRO A 154 -4.64 18.47 23.52
CA PRO A 154 -5.39 19.68 23.81
C PRO A 154 -4.38 20.76 24.20
N ILE A 155 -4.45 21.91 23.54
CA ILE A 155 -3.58 23.05 23.80
C ILE A 155 -3.74 23.38 25.27
N GLY A 156 -2.82 22.91 26.11
CA GLY A 156 -2.74 23.34 27.50
C GLY A 156 -2.61 24.85 27.46
N LYS A 157 -3.48 25.57 28.17
CA LYS A 157 -3.50 27.03 28.25
C LYS A 157 -2.06 27.52 28.29
N SER A 158 -1.60 28.10 27.19
CA SER A 158 -0.19 28.39 26.98
C SER A 158 0.26 29.29 28.11
N ARG A 159 1.20 28.81 28.92
CA ARG A 159 2.00 29.66 29.81
C ARG A 159 2.49 30.82 28.96
N GLU A 160 2.17 32.05 29.35
CA GLU A 160 2.60 33.24 28.61
C GLU A 160 4.12 33.19 28.48
N LEU A 161 4.61 33.04 27.24
CA LEU A 161 6.03 33.12 26.92
C LEU A 161 6.55 34.47 27.42
N THR A 162 7.60 34.44 28.23
CA THR A 162 8.26 35.64 28.76
C THR A 162 8.80 36.48 27.60
N ALA A 163 8.97 37.79 27.82
CA ALA A 163 9.45 38.71 26.78
C ALA A 163 10.78 38.25 26.16
N GLU A 164 11.67 37.67 26.96
CA GLU A 164 12.97 37.14 26.52
C GLU A 164 12.86 35.94 25.57
N GLU A 165 11.89 35.04 25.80
CA GLU A 165 11.65 33.90 24.90
C GLU A 165 11.09 34.36 23.56
N ARG A 166 10.23 35.39 23.56
CA ARG A 166 9.70 35.99 22.33
C ARG A 166 10.81 36.66 21.52
N GLU A 167 11.75 37.35 22.16
CA GLU A 167 12.89 37.98 21.48
C GLU A 167 13.82 36.92 20.86
N LYS A 168 14.09 35.81 21.56
CA LYS A 168 14.89 34.70 21.02
C LYS A 168 14.23 34.03 19.82
N ILE A 169 12.91 33.85 19.84
CA ILE A 169 12.16 33.29 18.71
C ILE A 169 12.21 34.25 17.51
N GLN A 170 12.08 35.56 17.75
CA GLN A 170 12.16 36.55 16.68
C GLN A 170 13.55 36.61 16.05
N LYS A 171 14.61 36.66 16.86
CA LYS A 171 16.00 36.61 16.37
C LYS A 171 16.29 35.39 15.50
N LYS A 172 15.79 34.20 15.89
CA LYS A 172 15.93 32.98 15.09
C LYS A 172 15.16 33.03 13.77
N LYS A 173 13.99 33.67 13.74
CA LYS A 173 13.24 33.86 12.48
C LYS A 173 13.99 34.80 11.55
N ASP A 174 14.45 35.94 12.06
CA ASP A 174 15.16 36.94 11.27
C ASP A 174 16.49 36.38 10.72
N GLU A 175 17.18 35.54 11.49
CA GLU A 175 18.41 34.84 11.06
C GLU A 175 18.13 33.81 9.96
N ASN A 176 17.06 33.01 10.10
CA ASN A 176 16.64 32.07 9.05
C ASN A 176 16.21 32.78 7.75
N GLU A 177 15.50 33.92 7.86
CA GLU A 177 15.13 34.72 6.69
C GLU A 177 16.35 35.30 5.99
N LYS A 178 17.36 35.76 6.74
CA LYS A 178 18.64 36.21 6.17
C LYS A 178 19.39 35.10 5.44
N ILE A 179 19.45 33.89 6.02
CA ILE A 179 20.12 32.74 5.40
C ILE A 179 19.41 32.35 4.10
N ASN A 180 18.07 32.31 4.10
CA ASN A 180 17.28 32.02 2.89
C ASN A 180 17.44 33.10 1.81
N ALA A 181 17.51 34.37 2.18
CA ALA A 181 17.72 35.48 1.24
C ALA A 181 19.11 35.40 0.57
N ILE A 182 20.15 35.04 1.32
CA ILE A 182 21.51 34.85 0.78
C ILE A 182 21.56 33.64 -0.17
N TYR A 183 20.80 32.58 0.10
CA TYR A 183 20.75 31.40 -0.77
C TYR A 183 19.99 31.65 -2.08
N MET A 184 19.02 32.56 -2.08
CA MET A 184 18.20 32.89 -3.27
C MET A 184 18.84 33.92 -4.22
N THR A 185 19.95 34.57 -3.83
CA THR A 185 20.55 35.68 -4.59
C THR A 185 21.90 35.37 -5.23
N LYS A 186 22.43 34.15 -5.08
CA LYS A 186 23.79 33.81 -5.53
C LYS A 186 23.96 33.55 -7.03
N GLU A 187 22.88 33.43 -7.79
CA GLU A 187 22.97 33.39 -9.26
C GLU A 187 22.11 34.51 -9.84
N PRO A 188 22.67 35.42 -10.66
CA PRO A 188 21.87 36.39 -11.38
C PRO A 188 20.89 35.62 -12.27
N MET A 189 19.58 35.76 -12.02
CA MET A 189 18.56 35.18 -12.88
C MET A 189 18.85 35.55 -14.33
N SER A 190 18.86 34.57 -15.23
CA SER A 190 19.01 34.82 -16.66
C SER A 190 17.98 35.85 -17.13
N ASP A 191 18.29 36.64 -18.15
CA ASP A 191 17.38 37.66 -18.68
C ASP A 191 16.03 37.06 -19.10
N GLU A 192 16.03 35.79 -19.53
CA GLU A 192 14.83 35.02 -19.83
C GLU A 192 13.97 34.74 -18.58
N ALA A 193 14.59 34.35 -17.45
CA ALA A 193 13.90 34.18 -16.19
C ALA A 193 13.32 35.51 -15.67
N ARG A 194 14.04 36.62 -15.85
CA ARG A 194 13.56 37.96 -15.48
C ARG A 194 12.32 38.34 -16.30
N LYS A 195 12.32 38.09 -17.61
CA LYS A 195 11.18 38.33 -18.49
C LYS A 195 9.98 37.44 -18.15
N ALA A 196 10.20 36.18 -17.78
CA ALA A 196 9.14 35.27 -17.35
C ALA A 196 8.48 35.71 -16.03
N VAL A 197 9.26 36.18 -15.05
CA VAL A 197 8.73 36.72 -13.80
C VAL A 197 7.92 38.00 -14.03
N GLU A 198 8.36 38.87 -14.94
CA GLU A 198 7.61 40.08 -15.29
C GLU A 198 6.30 39.77 -16.01
N ALA A 199 6.31 38.82 -16.94
CA ALA A 199 5.09 38.32 -17.58
C ALA A 199 4.10 37.74 -16.56
N ALA A 200 4.58 36.93 -15.61
CA ALA A 200 3.74 36.37 -14.55
C ALA A 200 3.12 37.46 -13.67
N LYS A 201 3.87 38.50 -13.29
CA LYS A 201 3.33 39.63 -12.51
C LYS A 201 2.25 40.40 -13.26
N VAL A 202 2.40 40.58 -14.56
CA VAL A 202 1.39 41.25 -15.40
C VAL A 202 0.12 40.41 -15.47
N ASP A 203 0.24 39.09 -15.61
CA ASP A 203 -0.91 38.18 -15.65
C ASP A 203 -1.61 38.08 -14.29
N GLU A 204 -0.85 38.07 -13.19
CA GLU A 204 -1.40 38.20 -11.84
C GLU A 204 -2.20 39.50 -11.69
N ALA A 205 -1.65 40.65 -12.09
CA ALA A 205 -2.35 41.94 -12.00
C ALA A 205 -3.65 41.97 -12.81
N LYS A 206 -3.67 41.39 -14.02
CA LYS A 206 -4.89 41.23 -14.82
C LYS A 206 -5.91 40.32 -14.14
N HIS A 207 -5.45 39.25 -13.51
CA HIS A 207 -6.32 38.31 -12.81
C HIS A 207 -6.95 38.96 -11.57
N VAL A 208 -6.17 39.74 -10.80
CA VAL A 208 -6.66 40.55 -9.68
C VAL A 208 -7.71 41.56 -10.17
N ALA A 209 -7.45 42.29 -11.26
CA ALA A 209 -8.39 43.25 -11.83
C ALA A 209 -9.71 42.57 -12.27
N LYS A 210 -9.63 41.36 -12.80
CA LYS A 210 -10.82 40.57 -13.20
C LYS A 210 -11.64 40.07 -12.02
N LEU A 211 -10.97 39.68 -10.92
CA LEU A 211 -11.63 39.15 -9.73
C LEU A 211 -12.14 40.23 -8.77
N GLY A 212 -11.58 41.45 -8.83
CA GLY A 212 -11.91 42.54 -7.91
C GLY A 212 -11.31 42.38 -6.51
N TYR A 213 -10.49 41.36 -6.29
CA TYR A 213 -9.71 41.12 -5.07
C TYR A 213 -8.42 40.35 -5.42
N ASN A 214 -7.41 40.40 -4.54
CA ASN A 214 -6.11 39.75 -4.81
C ASN A 214 -6.02 38.36 -4.16
N PRO A 215 -6.21 37.25 -4.91
CA PRO A 215 -6.09 35.91 -4.35
C PRO A 215 -4.64 35.50 -4.04
N TYR A 216 -3.64 36.23 -4.54
CA TYR A 216 -2.22 35.94 -4.34
C TYR A 216 -1.64 36.64 -3.11
N GLU A 217 -2.39 37.58 -2.52
CA GLU A 217 -2.02 38.15 -1.24
C GLU A 217 -2.43 37.19 -0.13
N ALA A 218 -1.45 36.61 0.55
CA ALA A 218 -1.73 35.75 1.70
C ALA A 218 -2.50 36.57 2.73
N ALA A 219 -3.80 36.27 2.88
CA ALA A 219 -4.64 36.87 3.90
C ALA A 219 -3.96 36.68 5.26
N ARG A 220 -3.32 37.74 5.77
CA ARG A 220 -2.77 37.76 7.11
C ARG A 220 -3.98 37.75 8.03
N SER A 221 -4.48 36.56 8.34
CA SER A 221 -5.45 36.34 9.39
C SER A 221 -4.80 36.73 10.71
N THR A 222 -4.88 38.01 11.05
CA THR A 222 -4.64 38.45 12.42
C THR A 222 -5.64 37.68 13.27
N GLY A 223 -5.15 36.77 14.11
CA GLY A 223 -5.92 35.71 14.78
C GLY A 223 -7.11 36.13 15.67
N LYS A 224 -7.50 37.42 15.64
CA LYS A 224 -8.69 37.95 16.31
C LYS A 224 -9.97 37.91 15.45
N GLN A 225 -9.89 37.65 14.14
CA GLN A 225 -11.08 37.63 13.26
C GLN A 225 -11.66 36.23 13.00
N GLY A 226 -10.99 35.15 13.42
CA GLY A 226 -11.49 33.78 13.21
C GLY A 226 -12.63 33.33 14.14
N ALA A 227 -13.09 34.19 15.06
CA ALA A 227 -14.08 33.81 16.08
C ALA A 227 -15.54 34.08 15.68
N VAL A 228 -15.82 34.67 14.51
CA VAL A 228 -17.19 34.99 14.07
C VAL A 228 -17.43 34.48 12.65
N ALA A 229 -17.32 33.17 12.46
CA ALA A 229 -17.94 32.47 11.35
C ALA A 229 -19.08 31.62 11.91
N THR A 230 -20.11 32.27 12.44
CA THR A 230 -21.42 31.65 12.64
C THR A 230 -21.98 31.35 11.25
N ALA A 231 -21.88 30.09 10.83
CA ALA A 231 -22.54 29.60 9.63
C ALA A 231 -24.06 29.80 9.77
N SER A 232 -24.58 30.88 9.21
CA SER A 232 -26.01 31.02 8.99
C SER A 232 -26.39 30.15 7.79
N SER A 233 -26.64 28.86 8.05
CA SER A 233 -27.32 27.98 7.11
C SER A 233 -28.80 28.40 7.00
N LYS A 234 -29.07 29.53 6.35
CA LYS A 234 -30.38 29.81 5.77
C LYS A 234 -30.38 29.23 4.36
N HIS A 235 -30.75 27.96 4.25
CA HIS A 235 -31.22 27.41 2.98
C HIS A 235 -32.46 28.21 2.56
N GLY A 236 -32.33 28.96 1.46
CA GLY A 236 -33.47 29.56 0.78
C GLY A 236 -34.33 28.45 0.17
N SER A 237 -35.63 28.53 0.40
CA SER A 237 -36.65 27.76 -0.31
C SER A 237 -36.63 28.17 -1.78
N ILE A 238 -36.40 27.20 -2.66
CA ILE A 238 -36.63 27.36 -4.09
C ILE A 238 -38.08 26.95 -4.32
N ASP A 239 -38.96 27.94 -4.47
CA ASP A 239 -40.32 27.74 -4.96
C ASP A 239 -40.26 27.32 -6.44
N ALA A 240 -40.67 26.09 -6.72
CA ALA A 240 -40.99 25.64 -8.07
C ALA A 240 -42.51 25.61 -8.23
N PRO A 241 -43.09 26.22 -9.28
CA PRO A 241 -44.53 26.27 -9.45
C PRO A 241 -45.12 24.92 -9.84
N GLU A 242 -46.32 24.70 -9.31
CA GLU A 242 -47.20 23.55 -9.45
C GLU A 242 -47.39 23.06 -10.90
N ALA A 243 -47.19 21.76 -11.11
CA ALA A 243 -47.85 21.01 -12.17
C ALA A 243 -48.62 19.84 -11.54
N ASN A 244 -49.88 20.16 -11.26
CA ASN A 244 -51.04 19.32 -11.06
C ASN A 244 -50.96 17.93 -11.74
N MET A 245 -50.97 16.84 -10.96
CA MET A 245 -51.72 15.63 -11.34
C MET A 245 -51.96 14.66 -10.18
N SER A 246 -53.13 14.04 -10.28
CA SER A 246 -53.98 13.40 -9.30
C SER A 246 -53.64 11.96 -8.91
N SER A 247 -54.21 11.56 -7.76
CA SER A 247 -54.55 10.19 -7.33
C SER A 247 -53.36 9.34 -6.86
N SER A 248 -53.39 8.65 -5.72
CA SER A 248 -54.43 7.72 -5.29
C SER A 248 -54.38 7.41 -3.78
N LYS A 249 -55.49 6.87 -3.26
CA LYS A 249 -55.81 6.57 -1.86
C LYS A 249 -55.09 5.33 -1.30
N GLY A 250 -54.85 5.33 0.02
CA GLY A 250 -54.66 4.14 0.87
C GLY A 250 -53.92 4.54 2.16
N SER A 251 -54.59 4.97 3.24
CA SER A 251 -55.49 4.27 4.18
C SER A 251 -54.83 3.14 4.99
N GLY A 252 -54.77 3.34 6.32
CA GLY A 252 -54.39 2.35 7.35
C GLY A 252 -53.11 2.77 8.09
N SER A 253 -53.11 3.57 9.17
CA SER A 253 -53.77 3.39 10.47
C SER A 253 -53.57 2.00 11.06
N VAL A 254 -52.64 1.86 12.01
CA VAL A 254 -52.90 1.47 13.42
C VAL A 254 -51.57 1.58 14.18
N GLY A 255 -51.54 2.43 15.21
CA GLY A 255 -50.49 2.42 16.23
C GLY A 255 -50.75 1.36 17.28
N ASN A 256 -49.70 0.90 17.97
CA ASN A 256 -49.88 0.43 19.35
C ASN A 256 -48.60 0.61 20.16
N THR A 257 -48.71 1.49 21.14
CA THR A 257 -47.86 1.70 22.32
C THR A 257 -48.13 0.61 23.36
N GLY A 258 -47.11 0.19 24.13
CA GLY A 258 -47.35 -0.40 25.45
C GLY A 258 -46.30 -1.40 25.95
N PRO A 259 -45.61 -1.12 27.08
CA PRO A 259 -44.56 -1.98 27.65
C PRO A 259 -45.13 -3.00 28.66
N GLY A 260 -44.52 -4.18 28.76
CA GLY A 260 -44.95 -5.25 29.66
C GLY A 260 -43.76 -5.93 30.33
N ALA A 261 -43.82 -5.97 31.66
CA ALA A 261 -42.78 -6.39 32.58
C ALA A 261 -42.59 -7.92 32.66
N GLY A 262 -41.35 -8.31 32.99
CA GLY A 262 -41.01 -9.34 33.98
C GLY A 262 -41.41 -10.80 33.71
N SER A 263 -40.40 -11.68 33.57
CA SER A 263 -40.50 -13.08 34.00
C SER A 263 -39.10 -13.69 34.18
N LYS A 264 -38.83 -14.15 35.41
CA LYS A 264 -37.71 -15.02 35.81
C LYS A 264 -37.95 -16.46 35.34
N LYS A 265 -36.89 -17.28 35.44
CA LYS A 265 -36.78 -18.76 35.28
C LYS A 265 -36.68 -19.17 33.79
N SER A 266 -35.90 -20.17 33.40
CA SER A 266 -35.36 -21.32 34.13
C SER A 266 -34.14 -21.88 33.38
N SER A 267 -33.18 -22.34 34.17
CA SER A 267 -32.21 -23.38 33.84
C SER A 267 -32.83 -24.57 33.09
N SER A 268 -32.35 -24.87 31.88
CA SER A 268 -32.58 -26.15 31.22
C SER A 268 -31.24 -26.79 30.86
N ALA A 269 -31.02 -27.96 31.42
CA ALA A 269 -29.93 -28.87 31.14
C ALA A 269 -29.83 -29.14 29.63
N THR A 270 -28.63 -28.95 29.06
CA THR A 270 -28.34 -29.37 27.70
C THR A 270 -27.81 -30.80 27.72
N THR A 271 -28.67 -31.69 27.25
CA THR A 271 -28.45 -33.09 26.93
C THR A 271 -27.23 -33.27 26.03
N LYS A 272 -26.24 -34.05 26.49
CA LYS A 272 -25.17 -34.62 25.67
C LYS A 272 -25.80 -35.45 24.54
N LYS A 273 -25.77 -34.94 23.33
CA LYS A 273 -26.08 -35.69 22.11
C LYS A 273 -24.75 -36.08 21.47
N SER A 274 -24.34 -37.31 21.71
CA SER A 274 -23.21 -37.97 21.04
C SER A 274 -23.58 -38.21 19.57
N ASN A 275 -23.18 -37.30 18.70
CA ASN A 275 -23.09 -37.56 17.27
C ASN A 275 -21.74 -38.21 16.99
N THR A 276 -21.72 -39.53 16.91
CA THR A 276 -20.68 -40.28 16.22
C THR A 276 -20.81 -39.97 14.74
N SER A 277 -20.11 -38.93 14.30
CA SER A 277 -19.93 -38.60 12.89
C SER A 277 -18.80 -39.48 12.37
N GLU A 278 -19.15 -40.47 11.56
CA GLU A 278 -18.21 -41.15 10.67
C GLU A 278 -17.61 -40.08 9.76
N ASN A 279 -16.35 -39.74 9.99
CA ASN A 279 -15.59 -38.82 9.15
C ASN A 279 -15.15 -39.57 7.88
N PRO A 280 -15.72 -39.28 6.70
CA PRO A 280 -14.94 -39.47 5.49
C PRO A 280 -13.84 -38.41 5.54
N HIS A 281 -12.59 -38.83 5.72
CA HIS A 281 -11.42 -37.99 5.52
C HIS A 281 -11.04 -38.05 4.03
N PRO A 282 -11.46 -37.08 3.18
CA PRO A 282 -10.68 -36.69 2.04
C PRO A 282 -10.02 -35.36 2.40
N ASN A 283 -9.04 -35.40 3.32
CA ASN A 283 -8.03 -34.34 3.39
C ASN A 283 -7.18 -34.49 2.13
N LEU A 284 -7.71 -34.06 0.99
CA LEU A 284 -6.91 -33.60 -0.13
C LEU A 284 -6.08 -32.45 0.45
N LEU A 285 -4.87 -32.79 0.90
CA LEU A 285 -3.86 -31.89 1.43
C LEU A 285 -3.58 -30.86 0.34
N THR A 286 -4.38 -29.80 0.29
CA THR A 286 -4.06 -28.64 -0.53
C THR A 286 -2.69 -28.20 -0.06
N PRO A 287 -1.68 -28.22 -0.94
CA PRO A 287 -0.33 -27.85 -0.56
C PRO A 287 -0.36 -26.46 0.03
N ILE A 288 0.27 -26.29 1.20
CA ILE A 288 0.42 -25.00 1.84
C ILE A 288 1.24 -24.10 0.89
N ASP A 289 0.87 -22.83 0.80
CA ASP A 289 1.59 -21.90 -0.05
C ASP A 289 3.05 -21.77 0.41
N PRO A 290 4.03 -21.81 -0.51
CA PRO A 290 5.43 -21.74 -0.15
C PRO A 290 5.82 -20.43 0.55
N THR A 291 5.07 -19.33 0.33
CA THR A 291 5.31 -18.07 1.04
C THR A 291 4.99 -18.17 2.53
N PHE A 292 3.93 -18.92 2.89
CA PHE A 292 3.61 -19.21 4.27
C PHE A 292 4.73 -20.03 4.92
N ASP A 293 5.22 -21.08 4.25
CA ASP A 293 6.28 -21.92 4.78
C ASP A 293 7.57 -21.15 5.03
N VAL A 294 7.98 -20.29 4.08
CA VAL A 294 9.18 -19.46 4.25
C VAL A 294 9.02 -18.49 5.43
N ALA A 295 7.87 -17.82 5.53
CA ALA A 295 7.60 -16.90 6.64
C ALA A 295 7.55 -17.61 7.99
N PHE A 296 6.89 -18.78 8.05
CA PHE A 296 6.77 -19.61 9.24
C PHE A 296 8.14 -20.15 9.68
N THR A 297 8.94 -20.70 8.77
CA THR A 297 10.30 -21.16 9.07
C THR A 297 11.17 -20.01 9.55
N THR A 298 11.07 -18.83 8.93
CA THR A 298 11.81 -17.64 9.39
C THR A 298 11.44 -17.28 10.82
N LEU A 299 10.15 -17.26 11.14
CA LEU A 299 9.66 -16.96 12.48
C LEU A 299 10.14 -17.96 13.54
N VAL A 300 10.02 -19.26 13.25
CA VAL A 300 10.43 -20.31 14.19
C VAL A 300 11.94 -20.33 14.40
N THR A 301 12.72 -20.05 13.35
CA THR A 301 14.20 -20.10 13.42
C THR A 301 14.84 -18.81 13.96
N ALA A 302 14.17 -17.67 13.83
CA ALA A 302 14.69 -16.39 14.32
C ALA A 302 14.38 -16.15 15.81
N SER A 303 13.37 -16.81 16.36
CA SER A 303 13.00 -16.62 17.77
C SER A 303 14.00 -17.26 18.72
N GLU A 304 14.56 -16.46 19.63
CA GLU A 304 15.47 -16.93 20.68
C GLU A 304 14.74 -17.64 21.84
N SER A 305 13.47 -17.27 22.09
CA SER A 305 12.68 -17.75 23.23
C SER A 305 11.48 -18.58 22.77
N PRO A 306 11.47 -19.91 22.98
CA PRO A 306 10.35 -20.77 22.60
C PRO A 306 9.02 -20.36 23.25
N ALA A 307 9.07 -19.83 24.48
CA ALA A 307 7.89 -19.38 25.20
C ALA A 307 7.28 -18.10 24.61
N GLU A 308 8.08 -17.22 24.03
CA GLU A 308 7.60 -16.02 23.34
C GLU A 308 7.08 -16.36 21.95
N LEU A 309 7.76 -17.27 21.25
CA LEU A 309 7.30 -17.82 19.97
C LEU A 309 5.90 -18.45 20.11
N SER A 310 5.70 -19.36 21.06
CA SER A 310 4.40 -20.01 21.29
C SER A 310 3.30 -18.99 21.59
N LYS A 311 3.59 -17.97 22.42
CA LYS A 311 2.65 -16.85 22.67
C LYS A 311 2.34 -16.05 21.41
N SER A 312 3.34 -15.77 20.57
CA SER A 312 3.18 -15.05 19.32
C SER A 312 2.31 -15.84 18.33
N LEU A 313 2.64 -17.12 18.10
CA LEU A 313 1.88 -18.03 17.23
C LEU A 313 0.42 -18.12 17.68
N ARG A 314 0.17 -18.24 18.99
CA ARG A 314 -1.18 -18.24 19.57
C ARG A 314 -1.95 -16.96 19.26
N ILE A 315 -1.32 -15.80 19.40
CA ILE A 315 -1.94 -14.50 19.10
C ILE A 315 -2.25 -14.40 17.60
N MET A 316 -1.30 -14.72 16.72
CA MET A 316 -1.51 -14.69 15.27
C MET A 316 -2.63 -15.63 14.84
N ARG A 317 -2.62 -16.89 15.32
CA ARG A 317 -3.69 -17.87 15.06
C ARG A 317 -5.06 -17.34 15.47
N LYS A 318 -5.15 -16.70 16.64
CA LYS A 318 -6.41 -16.08 17.12
C LYS A 318 -6.85 -14.91 16.25
N LEU A 319 -5.93 -14.05 15.81
CA LEU A 319 -6.25 -12.92 14.94
C LEU A 319 -6.73 -13.38 13.56
N ILE A 320 -6.05 -14.37 12.96
CA ILE A 320 -6.45 -14.97 11.69
C ILE A 320 -7.84 -15.60 11.82
N ASN A 321 -8.07 -16.44 12.84
CA ASN A 321 -9.38 -17.04 13.08
C ASN A 321 -10.49 -16.00 13.27
N ASN A 322 -10.22 -14.96 14.05
CA ASN A 322 -11.19 -13.87 14.27
C ASN A 322 -11.52 -13.13 12.98
N ALA A 323 -10.53 -12.87 12.12
CA ALA A 323 -10.72 -12.18 10.86
C ALA A 323 -11.54 -13.03 9.87
N VAL A 324 -11.21 -14.32 9.75
CA VAL A 324 -11.89 -15.24 8.83
C VAL A 324 -13.32 -15.56 9.27
N THR A 325 -13.54 -15.87 10.55
CA THR A 325 -14.85 -16.32 11.05
C THR A 325 -15.75 -15.18 11.50
N GLY A 326 -15.22 -14.27 12.32
CA GLY A 326 -15.98 -13.16 12.91
C GLY A 326 -15.90 -11.87 12.12
N GLY A 327 -14.83 -11.67 11.33
CA GLY A 327 -14.57 -10.47 10.57
C GLY A 327 -15.53 -10.25 9.40
N GLN A 328 -16.26 -11.28 8.98
CA GLN A 328 -17.35 -11.13 8.00
C GLN A 328 -18.50 -10.28 8.53
N THR A 329 -18.64 -10.18 9.84
CA THR A 329 -19.72 -9.41 10.50
C THR A 329 -19.22 -8.16 11.22
N ASP A 330 -17.96 -8.15 11.64
CA ASP A 330 -17.38 -7.09 12.45
C ASP A 330 -16.03 -6.64 11.88
N GLU A 331 -16.04 -5.47 11.24
CA GLU A 331 -14.86 -4.85 10.63
C GLU A 331 -13.69 -4.73 11.62
N LYS A 332 -13.96 -4.51 12.92
CA LYS A 332 -12.91 -4.36 13.93
C LYS A 332 -12.08 -5.62 14.11
N LYS A 333 -12.64 -6.80 13.81
CA LYS A 333 -11.91 -8.08 13.88
C LYS A 333 -11.01 -8.32 12.67
N ARG A 334 -11.22 -7.59 11.57
CA ARG A 334 -10.37 -7.62 10.37
C ARG A 334 -9.18 -6.67 10.44
N LEU A 335 -9.19 -5.73 11.40
CA LEU A 335 -8.20 -4.68 11.52
C LEU A 335 -7.25 -4.95 12.69
N VAL A 336 -5.96 -5.08 12.39
CA VAL A 336 -4.90 -5.17 13.40
C VAL A 336 -3.97 -3.98 13.23
N ARG A 337 -4.04 -3.04 14.16
CA ARG A 337 -3.14 -1.87 14.17
C ARG A 337 -1.69 -2.33 14.33
N ILE A 338 -0.78 -1.87 13.47
CA ILE A 338 0.64 -2.22 13.58
C ILE A 338 1.27 -1.45 14.74
N SER A 339 1.03 -0.14 14.88
CA SER A 339 1.50 0.66 16.03
C SER A 339 0.62 0.49 17.29
N ASN A 340 0.10 -0.72 17.54
CA ASN A 340 -0.87 -0.94 18.60
C ASN A 340 -0.30 -0.57 19.98
N PRO A 341 -0.99 0.24 20.80
CA PRO A 341 -0.57 0.48 22.18
C PRO A 341 -0.63 -0.79 23.05
N ASN A 342 -1.33 -1.84 22.60
CA ASN A 342 -1.35 -3.12 23.28
C ASN A 342 0.00 -3.85 23.10
N LYS A 343 0.81 -3.81 24.15
CA LYS A 343 2.14 -4.43 24.24
C LYS A 343 2.16 -5.89 23.79
N HIS A 344 1.07 -6.64 23.98
CA HIS A 344 1.02 -8.04 23.60
C HIS A 344 1.00 -8.26 22.08
N ILE A 345 0.26 -7.43 21.33
CA ILE A 345 0.20 -7.53 19.86
C ILE A 345 1.50 -7.00 19.26
N GLN A 346 2.03 -5.91 19.82
CA GLN A 346 3.33 -5.37 19.41
C GLN A 346 4.45 -6.39 19.59
N ALA A 347 4.56 -7.01 20.77
CA ALA A 347 5.57 -8.03 21.04
C ALA A 347 5.38 -9.28 20.17
N ALA A 348 4.14 -9.69 19.91
CA ALA A 348 3.86 -10.87 19.11
C ALA A 348 4.16 -10.67 17.62
N ILE A 349 3.84 -9.51 17.04
CA ILE A 349 3.85 -9.30 15.59
C ILE A 349 5.00 -8.42 15.13
N ASN A 350 5.28 -7.31 15.82
CA ASN A 350 6.28 -6.35 15.34
C ASN A 350 7.70 -6.76 15.75
N GLU A 351 7.85 -7.26 16.98
CA GLU A 351 9.15 -7.60 17.54
C GLU A 351 9.68 -8.95 17.03
N GLN A 352 8.79 -9.85 16.62
CA GLN A 352 9.17 -11.15 16.05
C GLN A 352 9.48 -11.02 14.54
N ASP A 353 10.59 -11.62 14.11
CA ASP A 353 10.98 -11.64 12.70
C ASP A 353 10.17 -12.68 11.92
N GLY A 354 9.69 -12.34 10.72
CA GLY A 354 8.81 -13.21 9.92
C GLY A 354 7.34 -13.20 10.32
N ALA A 355 6.95 -12.60 11.46
CA ALA A 355 5.56 -12.59 11.91
C ALA A 355 4.63 -11.74 11.02
N ILE A 356 5.09 -10.60 10.51
CA ILE A 356 4.29 -9.77 9.59
C ILE A 356 4.12 -10.52 8.26
N GLU A 357 5.20 -11.07 7.72
CA GLU A 357 5.21 -11.85 6.48
C GLU A 357 4.26 -13.05 6.59
N LEU A 358 4.23 -13.71 7.75
CA LEU A 358 3.30 -14.79 8.04
C LEU A 358 1.85 -14.30 7.98
N MET A 359 1.53 -13.19 8.65
CA MET A 359 0.19 -12.59 8.58
C MET A 359 -0.20 -12.23 7.14
N LEU A 360 0.70 -11.63 6.36
CA LEU A 360 0.45 -11.30 4.95
C LEU A 360 0.18 -12.54 4.10
N SER A 361 0.93 -13.63 4.31
CA SER A 361 0.74 -14.89 3.57
C SER A 361 -0.65 -15.50 3.81
N THR A 362 -1.27 -15.23 4.97
CA THR A 362 -2.63 -15.71 5.29
C THR A 362 -3.76 -14.86 4.71
N GLY A 363 -3.43 -13.75 4.01
CA GLY A 363 -4.39 -12.89 3.33
C GLY A 363 -4.54 -11.49 3.93
N PHE A 364 -3.81 -11.14 4.99
CA PHE A 364 -3.79 -9.75 5.46
C PHE A 364 -3.05 -8.85 4.48
N LEU A 365 -3.48 -7.59 4.39
CA LEU A 365 -2.86 -6.54 3.57
C LEU A 365 -2.42 -5.38 4.46
N ILE A 366 -1.36 -4.67 4.09
CA ILE A 366 -0.98 -3.42 4.77
C ILE A 366 -1.80 -2.29 4.15
N GLY A 367 -2.57 -1.58 4.98
CA GLY A 367 -3.33 -0.40 4.58
C GLY A 367 -3.27 0.72 5.61
N GLU A 368 -3.60 1.93 5.18
CA GLU A 368 -3.78 3.09 6.05
C GLU A 368 -5.28 3.41 6.14
N LYS A 369 -5.77 3.78 7.33
CA LYS A 369 -7.16 4.22 7.50
C LYS A 369 -7.21 5.74 7.52
N ASP A 370 -8.06 6.34 6.68
CA ASP A 370 -8.13 7.81 6.51
C ASP A 370 -8.52 8.54 7.81
N GLU A 371 -9.30 7.90 8.69
CA GLU A 371 -9.83 8.51 9.91
C GLU A 371 -8.74 8.86 10.93
N ASP A 372 -7.73 7.99 11.09
CA ASP A 372 -6.69 8.12 12.10
C ASP A 372 -5.28 8.29 11.51
N ASN A 373 -5.09 8.03 10.22
CA ASN A 373 -3.80 7.98 9.52
C ASN A 373 -2.83 6.97 10.13
N GLU A 374 -3.35 5.87 10.66
CA GLU A 374 -2.56 4.79 11.24
C GLU A 374 -2.44 3.61 10.27
N THR A 375 -1.36 2.83 10.39
CA THR A 375 -1.12 1.66 9.55
C THR A 375 -1.70 0.41 10.20
N TYR A 376 -2.47 -0.34 9.42
CA TYR A 376 -3.16 -1.57 9.82
C TYR A 376 -2.76 -2.74 8.93
N LEU A 377 -2.75 -3.93 9.52
CA LEU A 377 -2.99 -5.16 8.79
C LEU A 377 -4.51 -5.32 8.65
N ILE A 378 -4.99 -5.36 7.42
CA ILE A 378 -6.40 -5.38 7.05
C ILE A 378 -6.70 -6.70 6.36
N TYR A 379 -7.65 -7.45 6.90
CA TYR A 379 -8.20 -8.62 6.21
C TYR A 379 -9.34 -8.19 5.28
N PRO A 380 -9.35 -8.60 4.00
CA PRO A 380 -10.40 -8.22 3.06
C PRO A 380 -11.80 -8.67 3.49
N GLU A 381 -12.82 -7.88 3.15
CA GLU A 381 -14.22 -8.23 3.38
C GLU A 381 -14.69 -9.32 2.42
N GLY A 382 -15.50 -10.27 2.91
CA GLY A 382 -16.03 -11.37 2.10
C GLY A 382 -15.03 -12.51 1.84
N ASP A 383 -13.77 -12.35 2.24
CA ASP A 383 -12.73 -13.35 2.01
C ASP A 383 -12.75 -14.41 3.13
N SER A 384 -12.87 -15.68 2.76
CA SER A 384 -12.75 -16.81 3.70
C SER A 384 -11.29 -17.27 3.90
N GLY A 385 -10.36 -16.62 3.20
CA GLY A 385 -8.97 -17.01 3.13
C GLY A 385 -8.72 -18.11 2.11
N PRO A 386 -7.43 -18.42 1.86
CA PRO A 386 -7.04 -19.44 0.92
C PRO A 386 -7.48 -20.83 1.41
N SER A 387 -7.74 -21.75 0.48
CA SER A 387 -8.23 -23.10 0.79
C SER A 387 -7.28 -23.93 1.67
N TRP A 388 -5.98 -23.59 1.68
CA TRP A 388 -4.97 -24.24 2.52
C TRP A 388 -4.88 -23.67 3.94
N LEU A 389 -5.58 -22.56 4.24
CA LEU A 389 -5.50 -21.88 5.53
C LEU A 389 -5.85 -22.78 6.74
N PRO A 390 -6.84 -23.70 6.67
CA PRO A 390 -7.12 -24.62 7.78
C PRO A 390 -5.90 -25.48 8.16
N ASN A 391 -5.18 -25.99 7.16
CA ASN A 391 -3.97 -26.80 7.39
C ASN A 391 -2.83 -25.96 7.99
N ALA A 392 -2.70 -24.71 7.54
CA ALA A 392 -1.74 -23.77 8.12
C ALA A 392 -2.06 -23.46 9.59
N LEU A 393 -3.33 -23.22 9.94
CA LEU A 393 -3.75 -22.97 11.32
C LEU A 393 -3.53 -24.19 12.22
N GLU A 394 -3.76 -25.40 11.72
CA GLU A 394 -3.45 -26.64 12.43
C GLU A 394 -1.94 -26.76 12.71
N ARG A 395 -1.10 -26.43 11.72
CA ARG A 395 0.36 -26.42 11.90
C ARG A 395 0.80 -25.39 12.95
N LEU A 396 0.23 -24.19 12.94
CA LEU A 396 0.49 -23.18 13.99
C LEU A 396 0.12 -23.71 15.38
N GLU A 397 -1.00 -24.43 15.50
CA GLU A 397 -1.45 -25.03 16.75
C GLU A 397 -0.55 -26.19 17.22
N GLN A 398 -0.06 -27.03 16.29
CA GLN A 398 0.88 -28.10 16.63
C GLN A 398 2.17 -27.54 17.23
N TYR A 399 2.71 -26.45 16.65
CA TYR A 399 3.89 -25.76 17.19
C TYR A 399 3.61 -24.94 18.45
N GLU A 400 2.38 -24.46 18.64
CA GLU A 400 1.98 -23.80 19.90
C GLU A 400 2.07 -24.77 21.09
N ASN A 401 1.75 -26.04 20.84
CA ASN A 401 1.65 -27.10 21.84
C ASN A 401 2.93 -27.93 22.04
N SER A 402 3.94 -27.77 21.17
CA SER A 402 5.27 -28.38 21.29
C SER A 402 6.17 -27.56 22.20
#